data_AF-A0A1Z8X887-F1
#
_entry.id   AF-A0A1Z8X887-F1
#
_cell.length_a   1.000
_cell.length_b   1.000
_cell.length_c   1.000
_cell.angle_alpha   90.00
_cell.angle_beta   90.00
_cell.angle_gamma   90.00
#
_symmetry.space_group_name_H-M   'P 1'
#
loop_
_entity.id
_entity.type
_entity.pdbx_description
1 polymer ?
#
loop_
_entity_poly.entity_id
_entity_poly.type
_entity_poly.pdbx_seq_one_letter_code
_entity_poly.pdbx_strand_id
1 'polypeptide(L)' 'MKINELRDMKDILLEKELLKLRKEQFELRVQSASGQGSKPNLFGKIRKDIARIKTIQKERKILLKDGKG' A
#
# COMPACT_ATOMS: atom_id res chain seq x y z
N MET A 1 7.82 3.70 -1.13
CA MET A 1 8.32 3.13 0.14
C MET A 1 9.43 2.12 -0.12
N LYS A 2 10.40 1.97 0.80
CA LYS A 2 11.42 0.91 0.73
C LYS A 2 10.82 -0.39 1.27
N ILE A 3 11.16 -1.52 0.65
CA ILE A 3 10.59 -2.84 1.00
C ILE A 3 11.05 -3.28 2.40
N ASN A 4 12.30 -3.01 2.78
CA ASN A 4 12.85 -3.43 4.07
C ASN A 4 12.07 -2.78 5.23
N GLU A 5 11.81 -1.47 5.15
CA GLU A 5 11.02 -0.75 6.15
C GLU A 5 9.61 -1.36 6.31
N LEU A 6 8.97 -1.79 5.22
CA LEU A 6 7.67 -2.44 5.28
C LEU A 6 7.72 -3.85 5.89
N ARG A 7 8.83 -4.58 5.71
CA ARG A 7 9.02 -5.91 6.31
C ARG A 7 9.25 -5.84 7.81
N ASP A 8 9.79 -4.73 8.33
CA ASP A 8 10.03 -4.52 9.75
C ASP A 8 8.78 -4.00 10.50
N MET A 9 7.78 -3.49 9.77
CA MET A 9 6.54 -3.00 10.35
C MET A 9 5.65 -4.14 10.88
N LYS A 10 4.97 -3.90 12.01
CA LYS A 10 3.90 -4.77 12.53
C LYS A 10 2.71 -4.82 11.56
N ASP A 11 1.99 -5.94 11.52
CA ASP A 11 0.82 -6.12 10.63
C ASP A 11 -0.23 -5.02 10.79
N ILE A 12 -0.50 -4.59 12.03
CA ILE A 12 -1.44 -3.50 12.33
C ILE A 12 -0.99 -2.18 11.69
N LEU A 13 0.31 -1.90 11.69
CA LEU A 13 0.87 -0.69 11.08
C LEU A 13 0.81 -0.77 9.55
N LEU A 14 1.05 -1.95 8.97
CA LEU A 14 0.89 -2.18 7.54
C LEU A 14 -0.55 -1.96 7.07
N GLU A 15 -1.53 -2.40 7.86
CA GLU A 15 -2.94 -2.18 7.56
C GLU A 15 -3.33 -0.70 7.66
N LYS A 16 -2.84 0.00 8.70
CA LYS A 16 -3.04 1.44 8.83
C LYS A 16 -2.45 2.22 7.65
N GLU A 17 -1.25 1.86 7.21
CA GLU A 17 -0.60 2.51 6.07
C GLU A 17 -1.32 2.18 4.74
N LEU A 18 -1.81 0.95 4.58
CA LEU A 18 -2.63 0.57 3.43
C LEU A 18 -3.90 1.40 3.33
N LEU A 19 -4.60 1.64 4.45
CA LEU A 19 -5.79 2.49 4.49
C LEU A 19 -5.46 3.93 4.11
N LYS A 20 -4.36 4.47 4.64
CA LYS A 20 -3.88 5.81 4.31
C LYS A 20 -3.58 5.97 2.82
N LEU A 21 -2.84 5.03 2.22
CA LEU A 21 -2.52 5.05 0.78
C LEU A 21 -3.79 4.96 -0.09
N ARG A 22 -4.80 4.20 0.33
CA ARG A 22 -6.09 4.13 -0.39
C ARG A 22 -6.86 5.45 -0.31
N LYS A 23 -6.80 6.14 0.83
CA LYS A 23 -7.40 7.46 0.99
C LYS A 23 -6.70 8.49 0.10
N GLU A 24 -5.38 8.51 0.09
CA GLU A 24 -4.57 9.37 -0.80
C GLU A 24 -4.87 9.07 -2.29
N GLN A 25 -5.02 7.80 -2.66
CA GLN A 25 -5.43 7.41 -4.01
C GLN A 25 -6.84 7.94 -4.38
N PHE A 26 -7.76 7.99 -3.42
CA PHE A 26 -9.09 8.53 -3.63
C PHE A 26 -9.03 10.05 -3.82
N GLU A 27 -8.32 10.75 -2.94
CA GLU A 27 -8.12 12.20 -3.03
C GLU A 27 -7.48 12.60 -4.37
N LEU A 28 -6.46 11.88 -4.83
CA LEU A 28 -5.86 12.12 -6.14
C LEU A 28 -6.83 11.89 -7.31
N ARG A 29 -7.72 10.89 -7.20
CA ARG A 29 -8.76 10.67 -8.22
C ARG A 29 -9.75 11.82 -8.26
N VAL A 30 -10.18 12.32 -7.10
CA VAL A 30 -11.07 13.49 -7.00
C VAL A 30 -10.38 14.73 -7.57
N GLN A 31 -9.11 14.98 -7.22
CA GLN A 31 -8.33 16.10 -7.74
C GLN A 31 -8.11 16.00 -9.25
N SER A 32 -7.85 14.81 -9.78
CA SER A 32 -7.72 14.62 -11.23
C SER A 32 -9.04 14.81 -11.96
N ALA A 33 -10.17 14.49 -11.34
CA ALA A 33 -11.50 14.70 -11.91
C ALA A 33 -11.93 16.17 -11.86
N SER A 34 -11.46 16.95 -10.89
CA SER A 34 -11.78 18.38 -10.76
C SER A 34 -11.03 19.27 -11.77
N GLY A 35 -10.17 18.70 -12.62
CA GLY A 35 -9.41 19.45 -13.61
C GLY A 35 -8.26 20.28 -13.05
N GLN A 36 -8.02 20.25 -11.73
CA GLN A 36 -6.83 20.83 -11.13
C GLN A 36 -5.62 19.94 -11.45
N GLY A 37 -4.50 20.55 -11.87
CA GLY A 37 -3.29 19.87 -12.32
C GLY A 37 -2.92 18.66 -11.46
N SER A 38 -3.20 17.46 -11.97
CA SER A 38 -2.90 16.23 -11.25
C SER A 38 -1.40 15.97 -11.27
N LYS A 39 -0.90 15.16 -10.35
CA LYS A 39 0.47 14.64 -10.39
C LYS A 39 0.45 13.19 -10.86
N PRO A 40 0.54 12.88 -12.17
CA PRO A 40 0.46 11.52 -12.71
C PRO A 40 1.44 10.54 -12.06
N ASN A 41 2.63 11.04 -11.71
CA ASN A 41 3.69 10.27 -11.05
C ASN A 41 3.26 9.71 -9.68
N LEU A 42 2.40 10.43 -8.94
CA LEU A 42 1.92 9.99 -7.63
C LEU A 42 0.97 8.79 -7.75
N PHE A 43 0.14 8.73 -8.79
CA PHE A 43 -0.73 7.56 -9.02
C PHE A 43 0.09 6.27 -9.17
N GLY A 44 1.17 6.32 -9.96
CA GLY A 44 2.07 5.19 -10.15
C GLY A 44 2.76 4.79 -8.84
N LYS A 45 3.23 5.77 -8.07
CA LYS A 45 3.88 5.54 -6.77
C LYS A 45 2.95 4.88 -5.76
N ILE A 46 1.74 5.41 -5.58
CA ILE A 46 0.75 4.89 -4.62
C ILE A 46 0.30 3.49 -5.00
N ARG A 47 0.04 3.21 -6.29
CA ARG A 47 -0.28 1.85 -6.74
C ARG A 47 0.82 0.85 -6.40
N LYS A 48 2.09 1.22 -6.63
CA LYS A 48 3.25 0.38 -6.30
C LYS A 48 3.40 0.17 -4.80
N ASP A 49 3.19 1.21 -3.99
CA ASP A 49 3.29 1.11 -2.53
C ASP A 49 2.16 0.24 -1.94
N ILE A 50 0.92 0.36 -2.44
CA ILE A 50 -0.19 -0.55 -2.09
C ILE A 50 0.14 -2.00 -2.45
N ALA A 51 0.70 -2.23 -3.64
CA ALA A 51 1.06 -3.57 -4.09
C ALA A 51 2.11 -4.21 -3.17
N ARG A 52 3.17 -3.46 -2.80
CA ARG A 52 4.22 -3.93 -1.89
C ARG A 52 3.66 -4.35 -0.53
N ILE A 53 2.78 -3.55 0.07
CA ILE A 53 2.17 -3.88 1.37
C ILE A 53 1.35 -5.16 1.26
N LYS A 54 0.50 -5.29 0.23
CA LYS A 54 -0.32 -6.48 0.02
C LYS A 54 0.53 -7.74 -0.20
N THR A 55 1.64 -7.62 -0.93
CA THR A 55 2.57 -8.73 -1.13
C THR A 55 3.15 -9.19 0.21
N ILE A 56 3.64 -8.29 1.05
CA ILE A 56 4.18 -8.64 2.38
C ILE A 56 3.11 -9.28 3.27
N GLN A 57 1.89 -8.74 3.30
CA GLN A 57 0.78 -9.33 4.05
C GLN A 57 0.45 -10.75 3.56
N LYS A 58 0.50 -10.97 2.24
CA LYS A 58 0.27 -12.30 1.65
C LYS A 58 1.41 -13.27 1.96
N GLU A 59 2.66 -12.84 1.85
CA GLU A 59 3.84 -13.62 2.24
C GLU A 59 3.74 -14.07 3.70
N ARG A 60 3.46 -13.15 4.63
CA ARG A 60 3.25 -13.47 6.06
C ARG A 60 2.12 -14.48 6.27
N LYS A 61 1.00 -14.30 5.55
CA LYS A 61 -0.14 -15.22 5.63
C LYS A 61 0.16 -16.62 5.10
N ILE A 62 1.05 -16.75 4.10
CA ILE A 62 1.52 -18.05 3.60
C ILE A 62 2.41 -18.71 4.66
N LEU A 63 3.42 -18.00 5.16
CA LEU A 63 4.34 -18.52 6.19
C LEU A 63 3.61 -18.98 7.47
N LEU A 64 2.57 -18.26 7.90
CA LEU A 64 1.72 -18.66 9.04
C LEU A 64 0.89 -19.93 8.80
N LYS A 65 0.63 -20.28 7.54
CA LYS A 65 -0.10 -21.51 7.18
C LYS A 65 0.85 -22.71 7.08
N ASP A 66 2.06 -22.48 6.58
CA ASP A 66 3.05 -23.54 6.38
C ASP A 66 3.61 -24.07 7.72
N GLY A 67 3.57 -23.27 8.80
CA GLY A 67 3.93 -23.71 10.16
C GLY A 67 2.84 -24.45 10.94
N LYS A 68 1.70 -24.78 10.31
CA LYS A 68 0.59 -25.55 10.92
C LYS A 68 0.42 -26.94 10.30
N GLY A 69 1.45 -27.44 9.59
CA GLY A 69 1.53 -28.80 9.05
C GLY A 69 2.32 -29.71 9.96
#